data_AF-A0A3L8CRX2-F1
#
_entry.id   AF-A0A3L8CRX2-F1
#
_cell.length_a   1.000
_cell.length_b   1.000
_cell.length_c   1.000
_cell.angle_alpha   90.00
_cell.angle_beta   90.00
_cell.angle_gamma   90.00
#
_symmetry.space_group_name_H-M   'P 1'
#
loop_
_entity.id
_entity.type
_entity.pdbx_description
1 polymer ?
#
loop_
_entity_poly.entity_id
_entity_poly.type
_entity_poly.pdbx_seq_one_letter_code
_entity_poly.pdbx_strand_id
1 'polypeptide(L)'
;MSHEKIARIVMGVIRRTGDGKIDWETTERTGVFQASFPNYSIRLSTIEGDLGVDYWFAIINNEGATIERVSDVDLSSNIEAAFEEMGNLYSAARRIALGVEKALDELLEIIDRDELI
;
A
#
# COMPACT_ATOMS: atom_id res chain seq x y z
N MET A 1 5.25 2.64 -23.07
CA MET A 1 6.30 3.47 -22.44
C MET A 1 5.88 4.05 -21.08
N SER A 2 4.66 4.58 -20.90
CA SER A 2 4.22 5.09 -19.57
C SER A 2 4.16 3.98 -18.51
N HIS A 3 3.55 2.83 -18.83
CA HIS A 3 3.40 1.71 -17.88
C HIS A 3 4.72 1.08 -17.45
N GLU A 4 5.76 1.08 -18.28
CA GLU A 4 7.09 0.58 -17.88
C GLU A 4 7.74 1.45 -16.79
N LYS A 5 7.63 2.78 -16.92
CA LYS A 5 8.12 3.71 -15.91
C LYS A 5 7.31 3.58 -14.62
N ILE A 6 5.99 3.43 -14.72
CA ILE A 6 5.11 3.24 -13.57
C ILE A 6 5.41 1.92 -12.88
N ALA A 7 5.60 0.83 -13.63
CA ALA A 7 5.98 -0.47 -13.10
C ALA A 7 7.27 -0.39 -12.28
N ARG A 8 8.29 0.33 -12.79
CA ARG A 8 9.53 0.57 -12.03
C ARG A 8 9.31 1.36 -10.74
N ILE A 9 8.38 2.33 -10.75
CA ILE A 9 8.00 3.08 -9.55
C ILE A 9 7.31 2.14 -8.55
N VAL A 10 6.32 1.36 -9.00
CA VAL A 10 5.59 0.40 -8.17
C VAL A 10 6.52 -0.62 -7.54
N MET A 11 7.43 -1.24 -8.30
CA MET A 11 8.45 -2.15 -7.75
C MET A 11 9.38 -1.47 -6.74
N GLY A 12 9.73 -0.20 -6.99
CA GLY A 12 10.50 0.60 -6.04
C GLY A 12 9.75 0.83 -4.72
N VAL A 13 8.44 1.05 -4.80
CA VAL A 13 7.55 1.26 -3.65
C VAL A 13 7.34 -0.05 -2.88
N ILE A 14 7.14 -1.17 -3.57
CA ILE A 14 7.07 -2.52 -2.97
C ILE A 14 8.30 -2.77 -2.11
N ARG A 15 9.50 -2.67 -2.70
CA ARG A 15 10.76 -2.91 -1.99
C ARG A 15 10.91 -1.98 -0.79
N ARG A 16 10.66 -0.68 -0.96
CA ARG A 16 10.84 0.30 0.13
C ARG A 16 9.78 0.16 1.23
N THR A 17 8.58 -0.30 0.91
CA THR A 17 7.55 -0.62 1.92
C THR A 17 7.97 -1.84 2.73
N GLY A 18 8.48 -2.89 2.09
CA GLY A 18 9.03 -4.06 2.77
C GLY A 18 10.23 -3.73 3.67
N ASP A 19 11.06 -2.77 3.26
CA ASP A 19 12.18 -2.26 4.08
C ASP A 19 11.74 -1.33 5.23
N GLY A 20 10.44 -1.03 5.39
CA GLY A 20 9.95 -0.06 6.38
C GLY A 20 10.37 1.40 6.10
N LYS A 21 10.73 1.72 4.85
CA LYS A 21 11.22 3.05 4.43
C LYS A 21 10.13 3.98 3.90
N ILE A 22 8.88 3.52 3.87
CA ILE A 22 7.73 4.31 3.48
C ILE A 22 6.79 4.36 4.67
N ASP A 23 6.53 5.59 5.11
CA ASP A 23 5.56 5.87 6.16
C ASP A 23 4.18 5.96 5.52
N TRP A 24 3.39 4.91 5.72
CA TRP A 24 2.03 4.81 5.20
C TRP A 24 1.05 5.34 6.24
N GLU A 25 0.11 6.15 5.80
CA GLU A 25 -0.90 6.78 6.62
C GLU A 25 -2.30 6.40 6.14
N THR A 26 -3.27 6.44 7.06
CA THR A 26 -4.69 6.35 6.70
C THR A 26 -5.14 7.65 6.05
N THR A 27 -6.15 7.56 5.18
CA THR A 27 -6.83 8.74 4.63
C THR A 27 -8.22 8.87 5.23
N GLU A 28 -8.93 9.94 4.86
CA GLU A 28 -10.34 10.12 5.16
C GLU A 28 -11.26 9.02 4.58
N ARG A 29 -10.75 8.20 3.64
CA ARG A 29 -11.47 7.10 3.02
C ARG A 29 -10.99 5.76 3.56
N THR A 30 -11.92 4.97 4.09
CA THR A 30 -11.66 3.58 4.49
C THR A 30 -11.12 2.77 3.31
N GLY A 31 -10.09 1.95 3.56
CA GLY A 31 -9.46 1.13 2.52
C GLY A 31 -8.59 1.92 1.55
N VAL A 32 -8.24 3.16 1.88
CA VAL A 32 -7.30 3.98 1.11
C VAL A 32 -6.15 4.41 2.01
N PHE A 33 -4.93 4.07 1.58
CA PHE A 33 -3.70 4.36 2.29
C PHE A 33 -2.82 5.27 1.44
N GLN A 34 -2.10 6.18 2.09
CA GLN A 34 -1.29 7.19 1.42
C GLN A 34 0.13 7.23 1.97
N ALA A 35 1.11 7.46 1.10
CA ALA A 35 2.46 7.86 1.48
C ALA A 35 2.79 9.20 0.85
N SER A 36 3.29 10.13 1.66
CA SER A 36 3.59 11.50 1.24
C SER A 36 5.07 11.67 0.88
N PHE A 37 5.34 12.30 -0.26
CA PHE A 37 6.68 12.69 -0.74
C PHE A 37 6.70 14.20 -0.98
N PRO A 38 7.87 14.86 -1.12
CA PRO A 38 7.97 16.32 -1.13
C PRO A 38 7.03 17.06 -2.09
N ASN A 39 6.75 16.50 -3.28
CA ASN A 39 5.90 17.12 -4.30
C ASN A 39 4.74 16.24 -4.76
N TYR A 40 4.64 15.02 -4.25
CA TYR A 40 3.71 14.00 -4.72
C TYR A 40 3.27 13.12 -3.57
N SER A 41 2.11 12.52 -3.67
CA SER A 41 1.74 11.39 -2.81
C SER A 41 1.40 10.17 -3.65
N ILE A 42 1.56 9.01 -3.04
CA ILE A 42 1.13 7.74 -3.60
C ILE A 42 -0.09 7.30 -2.81
N ARG A 43 -1.16 6.90 -3.49
CA ARG A 43 -2.32 6.25 -2.87
C ARG A 43 -2.47 4.82 -3.33
N LEU A 44 -2.82 3.96 -2.39
CA LEU A 44 -3.23 2.59 -2.61
C LEU A 44 -4.69 2.43 -2.22
N SER A 45 -5.45 1.72 -3.03
CA SER A 45 -6.86 1.44 -2.78
C SER A 45 -7.27 0.13 -3.44
N THR A 46 -8.37 -0.44 -2.98
CA THR A 46 -8.99 -1.60 -3.62
C THR A 46 -10.36 -1.23 -4.20
N ILE A 47 -10.74 -1.89 -5.29
CA ILE A 47 -12.10 -1.87 -5.82
C ILE A 47 -12.58 -3.30 -5.92
N GLU A 48 -13.74 -3.59 -5.31
CA GLU A 48 -14.41 -4.87 -5.52
C GLU A 48 -15.08 -4.87 -6.90
N GLY A 49 -14.79 -5.89 -7.69
CA GLY A 49 -15.41 -6.15 -8.99
C GLY A 49 -15.98 -7.58 -9.04
N ASP A 50 -16.63 -7.90 -10.16
CA ASP A 50 -17.34 -9.18 -10.33
C ASP A 50 -16.44 -10.42 -10.23
N LEU A 51 -15.13 -10.26 -10.51
CA LEU A 51 -14.14 -11.35 -10.52
C LEU A 51 -13.20 -11.35 -9.31
N GLY A 52 -13.37 -10.41 -8.37
CA GLY A 52 -12.49 -10.27 -7.22
C GLY A 52 -12.15 -8.81 -6.92
N VAL A 53 -11.02 -8.60 -6.24
CA VAL A 53 -10.56 -7.29 -5.82
C VAL A 53 -9.46 -6.79 -6.75
N ASP A 54 -9.61 -5.62 -7.33
CA ASP A 54 -8.55 -4.96 -8.09
C ASP A 54 -7.77 -4.01 -7.18
N TYR A 55 -6.44 -4.05 -7.27
CA TYR A 55 -5.55 -3.17 -6.52
C TYR A 55 -5.15 -1.99 -7.39
N TRP A 56 -5.33 -0.79 -6.85
CA TRP A 56 -5.07 0.45 -7.56
C TRP A 56 -3.93 1.22 -6.92
N PHE A 57 -3.02 1.69 -7.76
CA PHE A 57 -1.92 2.58 -7.44
C PHE A 57 -2.14 3.93 -8.12
N ALA A 58 -2.13 5.02 -7.36
CA ALA A 58 -2.29 6.37 -7.89
C ALA A 58 -1.14 7.28 -7.46
N ILE A 59 -0.67 8.12 -8.39
CA ILE A 59 0.25 9.23 -8.11
C ILE A 59 -0.57 10.52 -8.10
N ILE A 60 -0.42 11.28 -7.04
CA ILE A 60 -1.17 12.51 -6.80
C ILE A 60 -0.18 13.67 -6.65
N ASN A 61 -0.49 14.83 -7.22
CA ASN A 61 0.33 16.03 -7.04
C ASN A 61 0.04 16.72 -5.70
N ASN A 62 0.77 17.80 -5.43
CA ASN A 62 0.59 18.66 -4.26
C ASN A 62 -0.77 19.39 -4.20
N GLU A 63 -1.52 19.45 -5.31
CA GLU A 63 -2.87 20.01 -5.37
C GLU A 63 -3.97 18.97 -5.09
N GLY A 64 -3.58 17.71 -4.84
CA GLY A 64 -4.53 16.60 -4.64
C GLY A 64 -5.09 16.01 -5.94
N ALA A 65 -4.61 16.46 -7.10
CA ALA A 65 -5.02 15.93 -8.39
C ALA A 65 -4.28 14.62 -8.72
N THR A 66 -5.03 13.61 -9.16
CA THR A 66 -4.44 12.36 -9.68
C THR A 66 -3.74 12.65 -11.00
N ILE A 67 -2.41 12.49 -11.01
CA ILE A 67 -1.59 12.59 -12.22
C ILE A 67 -1.67 11.30 -13.03
N GLU A 68 -1.62 10.17 -12.31
CA GLU A 68 -1.56 8.85 -12.92
C GLU A 68 -2.25 7.83 -12.02
N ARG A 69 -2.89 6.84 -12.63
CA ARG A 69 -3.57 5.77 -11.90
C ARG A 69 -3.57 4.49 -12.72
N VAL A 70 -3.10 3.41 -12.10
CA VAL A 70 -3.01 2.08 -12.71
C VAL A 70 -3.52 1.01 -11.75
N SER A 71 -4.10 -0.04 -12.31
CA SER A 71 -4.47 -1.26 -11.62
C SER A 71 -3.40 -2.35 -11.77
N ASP A 72 -3.53 -3.43 -11.01
CA ASP A 72 -2.74 -4.64 -11.23
C ASP A 72 -2.96 -5.25 -12.64
N VAL A 73 -4.17 -5.11 -13.19
CA VAL A 73 -4.48 -5.52 -14.56
C VAL A 73 -3.70 -4.69 -15.57
N ASP A 74 -3.62 -3.37 -15.39
CA ASP A 74 -2.87 -2.47 -16.27
C ASP A 74 -1.36 -2.75 -16.25
N LEU A 75 -0.84 -3.22 -15.10
CA LEU A 75 0.57 -3.53 -14.89
C LEU A 75 0.94 -4.98 -15.21
N SER A 76 -0.02 -5.86 -15.48
CA SER A 76 0.20 -7.29 -15.72
C SER A 76 1.17 -7.60 -16.87
N SER A 77 1.28 -6.70 -17.87
CA SER A 77 2.25 -6.84 -18.96
C SER A 77 3.69 -6.42 -18.59
N ASN A 78 3.88 -5.79 -17.44
CA ASN A 78 5.15 -5.17 -17.03
C ASN A 78 5.67 -5.66 -15.67
N ILE A 79 4.80 -6.22 -14.84
CA ILE A 79 5.12 -6.81 -13.55
C ILE A 79 4.62 -8.25 -13.56
N GLU A 80 5.54 -9.20 -13.39
CA GLU A 80 5.18 -10.60 -13.17
C GLU A 80 4.41 -10.71 -11.85
N ALA A 81 3.31 -11.46 -11.86
CA ALA A 81 2.41 -11.59 -10.70
C ALA A 81 1.92 -10.22 -10.15
N ALA A 82 1.64 -9.25 -11.04
CA ALA A 82 1.19 -7.90 -10.65
C ALA A 82 0.09 -7.88 -9.59
N PHE A 83 -0.90 -8.76 -9.71
CA PHE A 83 -1.98 -8.93 -8.73
C PHE A 83 -1.47 -9.26 -7.34
N GLU A 84 -0.57 -10.24 -7.23
CA GLU A 84 0.02 -10.66 -5.95
C GLU A 84 0.92 -9.58 -5.37
N GLU A 85 1.80 -9.00 -6.18
CA GLU A 85 2.72 -7.94 -5.77
C GLU A 85 2.00 -6.69 -5.27
N MET A 86 0.94 -6.26 -5.97
CA MET A 86 0.13 -5.13 -5.54
C MET A 86 -0.74 -5.44 -4.33
N GLY A 87 -1.24 -6.68 -4.22
CA GLY A 87 -1.95 -7.15 -3.03
C GLY A 87 -1.05 -7.16 -1.78
N ASN A 88 0.17 -7.66 -1.92
CA ASN A 88 1.18 -7.65 -0.87
C ASN A 88 1.55 -6.22 -0.46
N LEU A 89 1.74 -5.33 -1.43
CA LEU A 89 1.98 -3.91 -1.16
C LEU A 89 0.83 -3.28 -0.38
N TYR A 90 -0.42 -3.48 -0.82
CA TYR A 90 -1.61 -2.94 -0.15
C TYR A 90 -1.74 -3.47 1.28
N SER A 91 -1.53 -4.77 1.48
CA SER A 91 -1.56 -5.40 2.80
C SER A 91 -0.48 -4.83 3.74
N ALA A 92 0.75 -4.68 3.25
CA ALA A 92 1.85 -4.10 4.01
C ALA A 92 1.58 -2.63 4.38
N ALA A 93 1.14 -1.82 3.41
CA ALA A 93 0.76 -0.43 3.64
C ALA A 93 -0.35 -0.31 4.69
N ARG A 94 -1.39 -1.17 4.60
CA ARG A 94 -2.47 -1.24 5.60
C ARG A 94 -1.94 -1.55 6.99
N ARG A 95 -1.06 -2.56 7.12
CA ARG A 95 -0.50 -2.95 8.43
C ARG A 95 0.28 -1.80 9.07
N ILE A 96 1.10 -1.11 8.27
CA ILE A 96 1.89 0.04 8.72
C ILE A 96 0.96 1.19 9.13
N ALA A 97 0.05 1.59 8.25
CA ALA A 97 -0.85 2.73 8.47
C ALA A 97 -1.79 2.56 9.66
N LEU A 98 -2.22 1.33 9.95
CA LEU A 98 -3.08 1.03 11.10
C LEU A 98 -2.28 0.72 12.38
N GLY A 99 -0.94 0.79 12.34
CA GLY A 99 -0.10 0.48 13.48
C GLY A 99 -0.26 -0.96 13.98
N VAL A 100 -0.52 -1.91 13.07
CA VAL A 100 -0.82 -3.31 13.42
C VAL A 100 0.31 -3.92 14.24
N GLU A 101 1.57 -3.66 13.90
CA GLU A 101 2.70 -4.22 14.64
C GLU A 101 2.72 -3.76 16.09
N LYS A 102 2.54 -2.45 16.31
CA LYS A 102 2.43 -1.87 17.65
C LYS A 102 1.24 -2.46 18.43
N ALA A 103 0.10 -2.63 17.78
CA ALA A 103 -1.07 -3.23 18.42
C ALA A 103 -0.82 -4.70 18.80
N LEU A 104 -0.09 -5.45 17.97
CA LEU A 104 0.29 -6.84 18.29
C LEU A 104 1.27 -6.89 19.46
N ASP A 105 2.29 -6.03 19.48
CA ASP A 105 3.25 -5.93 20.58
C ASP A 105 2.54 -5.61 21.91
N GLU A 106 1.64 -4.62 21.91
CA GLU A 106 0.85 -4.24 23.08
C GLU A 106 -0.06 -5.39 23.58
N LEU A 107 -0.63 -6.18 22.67
CA LEU A 107 -1.46 -7.34 23.03
C LEU A 107 -0.62 -8.50 23.61
N LEU A 108 0.56 -8.77 23.03
CA LEU A 108 1.47 -9.79 23.54
C LEU A 108 1.96 -9.45 24.95
N GLU A 109 2.29 -8.18 25.20
CA GLU A 109 2.67 -7.73 26.54
C GLU A 109 1.59 -7.95 27.61
N ILE A 110 0.31 -7.92 27.24
CA ILE A 110 -0.79 -8.17 28.17
C ILE A 110 -0.91 -9.66 28.46
N ILE A 111 -0.89 -10.50 27.41
CA ILE A 111 -1.04 -11.96 27.54
C ILE A 111 0.10 -12.55 28.37
N ASP A 112 1.34 -12.16 28.13
CA ASP A 112 2.51 -12.69 28.84
C ASP A 112 2.52 -12.29 30.34
N ARG A 113 1.86 -11.18 30.72
CA ARG A 113 1.74 -10.76 32.13
C ARG A 113 0.69 -11.56 32.89
N ASP A 114 -0.36 -12.03 32.22
CA ASP A 114 -1.44 -12.79 32.85
C ASP A 114 -1.05 -14.25 33.15
N GLU A 115 -0.04 -14.81 32.46
CA GLU A 115 0.51 -16.15 32.75
C GLU A 115 1.49 -16.18 33.95
N LEU A 116 1.82 -15.03 34.54
CA LEU A 116 2.77 -14.91 35.67
C LEU A 116 2.11 -14.73 37.05
N ILE A 117 0.79 -14.96 37.16
CA ILE A 117 0.03 -14.86 38.42
C ILE A 117 -0.54 -16.21 38.86
#